data_AF-A0A661CPV2-F1
#
_entry.id   AF-A0A661CPV2-F1
#
_cell.length_a   1.000
_cell.length_b   1.000
_cell.length_c   1.000
_cell.angle_alpha   90.00
_cell.angle_beta   90.00
_cell.angle_gamma   90.00
#
_symmetry.space_group_name_H-M   'P 1'
#
loop_
_entity.id
_entity.type
_entity.pdbx_description
1 polymer ?
#
loop_
_entity_poly.entity_id
_entity_poly.type
_entity_poly.pdbx_seq_one_letter_code
_entity_poly.pdbx_strand_id
1 'polypeptide(L)'
;KGSLPLFFLVTALYTFAMSGLGLFISTISRNLAQAAMLVIMIMMPIILLSGAWTPPEAMPEGIRQAMYFSPLYYYIEMAYGILLKGAGLAVLWDSLLGLTLLGSVVFSFGVWRFKRQFG
;
A
#
# COMPACT_ATOMS: atom_id res chain seq x y z
N LYS A 1 -10.99 -21.67 -7.82
CA LYS A 1 -9.51 -21.77 -7.73
C LYS A 1 -8.95 -20.35 -7.87
N GLY A 2 -8.07 -19.91 -6.99
CA GLY A 2 -7.49 -18.56 -7.07
C GLY A 2 -6.68 -18.34 -8.35
N SER A 3 -6.74 -17.14 -8.91
CA SER A 3 -5.98 -16.75 -10.11
C SER A 3 -4.58 -16.26 -9.71
N LEU A 4 -3.57 -17.10 -9.90
CA LEU A 4 -2.16 -16.73 -9.65
C LEU A 4 -1.72 -15.52 -10.49
N PRO A 5 -2.04 -15.41 -11.79
CA PRO A 5 -1.69 -14.22 -12.57
C PRO A 5 -2.27 -12.93 -11.99
N LEU A 6 -3.53 -12.98 -11.53
CA LEU A 6 -4.17 -11.83 -10.90
C LEU A 6 -3.49 -11.47 -9.57
N PHE A 7 -3.14 -12.48 -8.77
CA PHE A 7 -2.40 -12.28 -7.52
C PHE A 7 -1.05 -11.59 -7.78
N PHE A 8 -0.26 -12.05 -8.75
CA PHE A 8 1.01 -11.40 -9.09
C PHE A 8 0.83 -9.98 -9.62
N LEU A 9 -0.23 -9.72 -10.38
CA LEU A 9 -0.54 -8.37 -10.86
C LEU A 9 -0.80 -7.40 -9.70
N VAL A 10 -1.65 -7.77 -8.74
CA VAL A 10 -1.93 -6.90 -7.57
C VAL A 10 -0.71 -6.75 -6.66
N THR A 11 0.12 -7.79 -6.53
CA THR A 11 1.41 -7.73 -5.81
C THR A 11 2.39 -6.78 -6.48
N ALA A 12 2.47 -6.80 -7.81
CA ALA A 12 3.32 -5.87 -8.56
C ALA A 12 2.85 -4.42 -8.39
N LEU A 13 1.53 -4.19 -8.44
CA LEU A 13 0.94 -2.86 -8.21
C LEU A 13 1.22 -2.36 -6.78
N TYR A 14 1.07 -3.22 -5.77
CA TYR A 14 1.41 -2.88 -4.39
C TYR A 14 2.91 -2.56 -4.25
N THR A 15 3.78 -3.39 -4.82
CA THR A 15 5.24 -3.16 -4.78
C THR A 15 5.63 -1.86 -5.47
N PHE A 16 4.95 -1.49 -6.56
CA PHE A 16 5.11 -0.20 -7.23
C PHE A 16 4.75 0.97 -6.29
N ALA A 17 3.60 0.91 -5.60
CA ALA A 17 3.21 1.92 -4.61
C ALA A 17 4.25 2.07 -3.49
N MET A 18 4.72 0.93 -2.94
CA MET A 18 5.70 0.91 -1.85
C MET A 18 7.08 1.40 -2.29
N SER A 19 7.46 1.17 -3.55
CA SER A 19 8.68 1.73 -4.13
C SER A 19 8.64 3.25 -4.17
N GLY A 20 7.47 3.85 -4.40
CA GLY A 20 7.22 5.28 -4.30
C GLY A 20 7.51 5.85 -2.91
N LEU A 21 7.05 5.18 -1.85
CA LEU A 21 7.37 5.54 -0.46
C LEU A 21 8.87 5.40 -0.20
N GLY A 22 9.50 4.31 -0.65
CA GLY A 22 10.94 4.10 -0.50
C GLY A 22 11.77 5.21 -1.15
N LEU A 23 11.39 5.62 -2.37
CA LEU A 23 11.97 6.78 -3.04
C LEU A 23 11.75 8.07 -2.23
N PHE A 24 10.54 8.32 -1.76
CA PHE A 24 10.28 9.51 -0.95
C PHE A 24 11.15 9.54 0.32
N ILE A 25 11.22 8.44 1.07
CA ILE A 25 12.03 8.32 2.28
C ILE A 25 13.51 8.58 1.97
N SER A 26 14.03 8.03 0.87
CA SER A 26 15.42 8.24 0.49
C SER A 26 15.74 9.73 0.24
N THR A 27 14.78 10.50 -0.28
CA THR A 27 14.98 11.93 -0.55
C THR A 27 15.03 12.83 0.69
N ILE A 28 14.48 12.37 1.81
CA ILE A 28 14.42 13.13 3.07
C ILE A 28 15.40 12.61 4.13
N SER A 29 15.91 11.38 3.95
CA SER A 29 16.92 10.80 4.83
C SER A 29 18.32 11.31 4.51
N ARG A 30 19.11 11.61 5.55
CA ARG A 30 20.52 12.04 5.44
C ARG A 30 21.51 10.88 5.57
N ASN A 31 21.08 9.75 6.14
CA ASN A 31 21.88 8.56 6.33
C ASN A 31 20.96 7.32 6.49
N LEU A 32 21.58 6.13 6.49
CA LEU A 32 20.86 4.85 6.57
C LEU A 32 20.07 4.68 7.87
N ALA A 33 20.61 5.14 9.01
CA ALA A 33 19.93 5.04 10.30
C ALA A 33 18.64 5.89 10.32
N GLN A 34 18.69 7.12 9.81
CA GLN A 34 17.52 7.98 9.69
C GLN A 34 16.49 7.38 8.72
N ALA A 35 16.92 6.79 7.60
CA ALA A 35 16.02 6.11 6.68
C ALA A 35 15.29 4.96 7.37
N ALA A 36 16.00 4.12 8.12
CA ALA A 36 15.40 3.02 8.88
C ALA A 36 14.37 3.50 9.91
N MET A 37 14.68 4.58 10.65
CA MET A 37 13.73 5.18 11.61
C MET A 37 12.46 5.68 10.92
N LEU A 38 12.59 6.35 9.77
CA LEU A 38 11.45 6.83 8.98
C LEU A 38 10.61 5.67 8.43
N VAL A 39 11.25 4.60 7.95
CA VAL A 39 10.54 3.38 7.51
C VAL A 39 9.71 2.82 8.66
N ILE A 40 10.27 2.65 9.85
CA ILE A 40 9.52 2.15 11.01
C ILE A 40 8.35 3.08 11.33
N MET A 41 8.59 4.39 11.40
CA MET A 41 7.57 5.40 11.71
C MET A 41 6.40 5.39 10.71
N ILE A 42 6.67 5.17 9.42
CA ILE A 42 5.64 5.19 8.36
C ILE A 42 4.97 3.81 8.20
N MET A 43 5.74 2.73 8.29
CA MET A 43 5.22 1.37 8.11
C MET A 43 4.34 0.94 9.28
N MET A 44 4.66 1.34 10.51
CA MET A 44 3.87 0.97 11.68
C MET A 44 2.39 1.37 11.55
N PRO A 45 2.04 2.64 11.25
CA PRO A 45 0.66 3.03 10.96
C PRO A 45 0.02 2.25 9.80
N ILE A 46 0.76 2.02 8.70
CA ILE A 46 0.26 1.29 7.53
C ILE A 46 -0.10 -0.16 7.89
N ILE A 47 0.73 -0.82 8.71
CA ILE A 47 0.49 -2.18 9.21
C ILE A 47 -0.72 -2.20 10.15
N LEU A 48 -0.85 -1.24 11.05
CA LEU A 48 -2.00 -1.15 11.95
C LEU A 48 -3.33 -0.95 11.19
N LEU A 49 -3.29 -0.12 10.15
CA LEU A 49 -4.44 0.17 9.29
C LEU A 49 -4.70 -0.88 8.21
N SER A 50 -3.90 -1.96 8.16
CA SER A 50 -3.97 -2.96 7.09
C SER A 50 -5.22 -3.85 7.12
N GLY A 51 -5.96 -3.86 8.23
CA GLY A 51 -7.09 -4.79 8.43
C GLY A 51 -6.68 -6.25 8.67
N ALA A 52 -5.38 -6.56 8.69
CA ALA A 52 -4.87 -7.93 8.90
C ALA A 52 -5.02 -8.41 10.34
N TRP A 53 -4.77 -7.51 11.30
CA TRP A 53 -4.76 -7.81 12.74
C TRP A 53 -6.12 -7.53 13.38
N THR A 54 -6.83 -6.52 12.89
CA THR A 54 -8.12 -6.08 13.39
C THR A 54 -9.08 -6.02 12.21
N PRO A 55 -10.18 -6.79 12.20
CA PRO A 55 -11.15 -6.73 11.13
C PRO A 55 -11.72 -5.31 10.97
N PRO A 56 -11.93 -4.80 9.74
CA PRO A 56 -12.50 -3.48 9.51
C PRO A 56 -13.83 -3.26 10.26
N GLU A 57 -14.64 -4.31 10.39
CA GLU A 57 -15.94 -4.30 11.06
C GLU A 57 -15.82 -4.07 12.57
N ALA A 58 -14.70 -4.44 13.17
CA ALA A 58 -14.41 -4.25 14.59
C ALA A 58 -13.77 -2.89 14.90
N MET A 59 -13.34 -2.13 13.87
CA MET A 59 -12.70 -0.83 14.08
C MET A 59 -13.73 0.29 14.36
N PRO A 60 -13.39 1.26 15.24
CA PRO A 60 -14.13 2.51 15.37
C PRO A 60 -14.18 3.27 14.05
N GLU A 61 -15.25 4.05 13.84
CA GLU A 61 -15.54 4.71 12.56
C GLU A 61 -14.37 5.56 12.03
N GLY A 62 -13.73 6.36 12.89
CA GLY A 62 -12.59 7.19 12.51
C GLY A 62 -11.37 6.39 12.04
N ILE A 63 -11.06 5.27 12.70
CA ILE A 63 -9.95 4.39 12.29
C ILE A 63 -10.30 3.65 11.01
N ARG A 64 -11.56 3.20 10.87
CA ARG A 64 -12.05 2.53 9.66
C ARG A 64 -11.87 3.41 8.42
N GLN A 65 -12.19 4.69 8.53
CA GLN A 65 -11.95 5.66 7.44
C GLN A 65 -10.45 5.83 7.14
N ALA A 66 -9.60 5.79 8.17
CA ALA A 66 -8.15 5.90 7.97
C ALA A 66 -7.55 4.72 7.19
N MET A 67 -8.19 3.54 7.20
CA MET A 67 -7.73 2.35 6.48
C MET A 67 -7.57 2.60 4.98
N TYR A 68 -8.42 3.45 4.40
CA TYR A 68 -8.37 3.78 2.97
C TYR A 68 -7.09 4.53 2.56
N PHE A 69 -6.30 5.04 3.52
CA PHE A 69 -4.97 5.60 3.27
C PHE A 69 -3.85 4.55 3.30
N SER A 70 -4.15 3.30 3.67
CA SER A 70 -3.17 2.22 3.69
C SER A 70 -3.17 1.47 2.36
N PRO A 71 -2.09 1.51 1.55
CA PRO A 71 -1.97 0.64 0.37
C PRO A 71 -2.01 -0.85 0.76
N LEU A 72 -1.54 -1.16 1.97
CA LEU A 72 -1.50 -2.52 2.49
C LEU A 72 -2.91 -3.06 2.77
N TYR A 73 -3.87 -2.21 3.15
CA TYR A 73 -5.27 -2.60 3.32
C TYR A 73 -5.85 -3.21 2.04
N TYR A 74 -5.79 -2.46 0.94
CA TYR A 74 -6.28 -2.93 -0.36
C TYR A 74 -5.57 -4.19 -0.85
N TYR A 75 -4.24 -4.27 -0.64
CA TYR A 75 -3.46 -5.45 -1.02
C TYR A 75 -3.89 -6.69 -0.23
N ILE A 76 -4.07 -6.59 1.08
CA ILE A 76 -4.47 -7.73 1.93
C ILE A 76 -5.89 -8.19 1.59
N GLU A 77 -6.82 -7.26 1.39
CA GLU A 77 -8.18 -7.57 0.95
C GLU A 77 -8.20 -8.34 -0.37
N MET A 78 -7.44 -7.87 -1.38
CA MET A 78 -7.32 -8.55 -2.67
C MET A 78 -6.60 -9.89 -2.56
N ALA A 79 -5.49 -9.98 -1.81
CA ALA A 79 -4.72 -11.20 -1.65
C ALA A 79 -5.58 -12.31 -1.03
N TYR A 80 -6.33 -12.01 0.05
CA TYR A 80 -7.26 -12.94 0.65
C TYR A 80 -8.42 -13.30 -0.30
N GLY A 81 -8.98 -12.31 -0.99
CA GLY A 81 -10.03 -12.53 -1.99
C GLY A 81 -9.60 -13.49 -3.10
N ILE A 82 -8.41 -13.30 -3.66
CA ILE A 82 -7.91 -14.12 -4.77
C ILE A 82 -7.51 -15.51 -4.30
N LEU A 83 -6.65 -15.60 -3.27
CA LEU A 83 -6.03 -16.86 -2.87
C LEU A 83 -7.00 -17.78 -2.12
N LEU A 84 -7.83 -17.23 -1.22
CA LEU A 84 -8.70 -18.03 -0.37
C LEU A 84 -10.13 -18.13 -0.90
N LYS A 85 -10.67 -17.04 -1.45
CA LYS A 85 -12.06 -17.00 -1.92
C LYS A 85 -12.20 -17.24 -3.43
N GLY A 86 -11.10 -17.23 -4.19
CA GLY A 86 -11.14 -17.37 -5.64
C GLY A 86 -11.85 -16.21 -6.34
N ALA A 87 -11.90 -15.03 -5.72
CA ALA A 87 -12.54 -13.85 -6.27
C ALA A 87 -11.82 -13.36 -7.54
N GLY A 88 -12.63 -12.99 -8.55
CA GLY A 88 -12.15 -12.39 -9.78
C GLY A 88 -12.12 -10.86 -9.71
N LEU A 89 -11.65 -10.23 -10.80
CA LEU A 89 -11.53 -8.78 -10.92
C LEU A 89 -12.85 -8.04 -10.68
N ALA A 90 -13.98 -8.60 -11.10
CA ALA A 90 -15.30 -7.99 -10.94
C ALA A 90 -15.71 -7.77 -9.48
N VAL A 91 -15.16 -8.55 -8.55
CA VAL A 91 -15.42 -8.40 -7.11
C VAL A 91 -14.40 -7.48 -6.45
N LEU A 92 -13.18 -7.44 -6.99
CA LEU A 92 -12.03 -6.76 -6.39
C LEU A 92 -11.73 -5.39 -7.01
N TRP A 93 -12.59 -4.92 -7.90
CA TRP A 93 -12.35 -3.72 -8.71
C TRP A 93 -12.21 -2.45 -7.84
N ASP A 94 -12.99 -2.35 -6.77
CA ASP A 94 -12.92 -1.23 -5.82
C ASP A 94 -11.54 -1.15 -5.15
N SER A 95 -11.07 -2.27 -4.60
CA SER A 95 -9.76 -2.33 -3.94
C SER A 95 -8.62 -2.13 -4.94
N LEU A 96 -8.77 -2.65 -6.16
CA LEU A 96 -7.80 -2.45 -7.24
C LEU A 96 -7.70 -0.97 -7.63
N LEU A 97 -8.83 -0.29 -7.76
CA LEU A 97 -8.91 1.12 -8.08
C LEU A 97 -8.32 1.96 -6.94
N GLY A 98 -8.68 1.67 -5.69
CA GLY A 98 -8.13 2.33 -4.50
C GLY A 98 -6.61 2.22 -4.43
N LEU A 99 -6.07 1.01 -4.60
CA LEU A 99 -4.61 0.79 -4.61
C LEU A 99 -3.94 1.48 -5.79
N THR A 100 -4.54 1.45 -6.98
CA THR A 100 -3.98 2.10 -8.18
C THR A 100 -3.90 3.61 -7.98
N LEU A 101 -4.99 4.25 -7.54
CA LEU A 101 -5.01 5.69 -7.30
C LEU A 101 -4.00 6.10 -6.23
N LEU A 102 -4.03 5.43 -5.08
CA LEU A 102 -3.13 5.74 -3.97
C LEU A 102 -1.67 5.48 -4.36
N GLY A 103 -1.41 4.35 -5.01
CA GLY A 103 -0.08 3.98 -5.49
C GLY A 103 0.47 4.97 -6.52
N SER A 104 -0.34 5.40 -7.49
CA SER A 104 0.04 6.43 -8.45
C SER A 104 0.37 7.75 -7.76
N VAL A 105 -0.46 8.22 -6.81
CA VAL A 105 -0.20 9.46 -6.07
C VAL A 105 1.12 9.39 -5.32
N VAL A 106 1.32 8.33 -4.53
CA VAL A 106 2.52 8.13 -3.72
C VAL A 106 3.78 8.00 -4.57
N PHE A 107 3.70 7.24 -5.67
CA PHE A 107 4.83 7.06 -6.58
C PHE A 107 5.17 8.34 -7.33
N SER A 108 4.19 9.03 -7.89
CA SER A 108 4.39 10.31 -8.57
C SER A 108 5.00 11.35 -7.63
N PHE A 109 4.55 11.39 -6.37
CA PHE A 109 5.11 12.26 -5.35
C PHE A 109 6.58 11.92 -5.04
N GLY A 110 6.90 10.63 -4.86
CA GLY A 110 8.28 10.17 -4.66
C GLY A 110 9.20 10.53 -5.82
N VAL A 111 8.77 10.29 -7.06
CA VAL A 111 9.53 10.63 -8.27
C VAL A 111 9.73 12.13 -8.41
N TRP A 112 8.67 12.92 -8.21
CA TRP A 112 8.75 14.38 -8.27
C TRP A 112 9.76 14.94 -7.27
N ARG A 113 9.74 14.43 -6.04
CA ARG A 113 10.66 14.87 -4.98
C ARG A 113 12.09 14.44 -5.25
N PHE A 114 12.28 13.25 -5.82
CA PHE A 114 13.58 12.72 -6.22
C PHE A 114 14.20 13.57 -7.34
N LYS A 115 13.43 13.89 -8.37
CA LYS A 115 13.88 14.76 -9.47
C LYS A 115 14.34 16.14 -8.98
N ARG A 116 13.69 16.71 -7.97
CA ARG A 116 14.08 18.02 -7.38
C ARG A 116 15.34 18.00 -6.52
N GLN A 117 15.79 16.84 -6.07
CA GLN A 117 17.00 16.72 -5.27
C GLN A 117 18.24 16.52 -6.14
N PHE A 118 18.08 15.87 -7.28
CA PHE A 118 19.18 15.48 -8.18
C PHE A 118 19.20 16.24 -9.51
N GLY A 119 18.16 17.01 -9.82
CA GLY A 119 18.10 17.95 -10.95
C GLY A 119 18.04 19.38 -10.45
#